data_AF-A0A1Q7AVE7-F1
#
_entry.id   AF-A0A1Q7AVE7-F1
#
_cell.length_a   1.000
_cell.length_b   1.000
_cell.length_c   1.000
_cell.angle_alpha   90.00
_cell.angle_beta   90.00
_cell.angle_gamma   90.00
#
_symmetry.space_group_name_H-M   'P 1'
#
loop_
_entity.id
_entity.type
_entity.pdbx_description
1 polymer ?
#
loop_
_entity_poly.entity_id
_entity_poly.type
_entity_poly.pdbx_seq_one_letter_code
_entity_poly.pdbx_strand_id
1 'polypeptide(L)'
;MWATASPLARELVAGAEYADSWATDARLGLGVPYGGGLAFARDADALRAVRALSRPATGIEVVAALLALGRDGVAELVERSHGLARRFARELSAAGYPVLNEVVLNQVLVGADKGTVDRVRSAGFCRCEGTVWHGRPALHVTIGYGATDDDVTACLAAIRAAAG
;
A
#
# COMPACT_ATOMS: atom_id res chain seq x y z
N MET A 1 6.06 -3.27 12.59
CA MET A 1 5.46 -2.97 11.26
C MET A 1 4.26 -3.88 11.02
N TRP A 2 3.22 -3.46 10.28
CA TRP A 2 1.98 -4.26 10.12
C TRP A 2 2.23 -5.66 9.53
N ALA A 3 3.17 -5.77 8.59
CA ALA A 3 3.58 -7.05 8.00
C ALA A 3 4.00 -8.12 9.03
N THR A 4 4.48 -7.74 10.22
CA THR A 4 4.84 -8.72 11.27
C THR A 4 3.63 -9.46 11.85
N ALA A 5 2.40 -8.95 11.65
CA ALA A 5 1.18 -9.62 12.08
C ALA A 5 0.87 -10.84 11.20
N SER A 6 1.16 -10.76 9.89
CA SER A 6 0.92 -11.82 8.93
C SER A 6 2.10 -12.80 8.84
N PRO A 7 1.88 -14.11 8.99
CA PRO A 7 2.91 -15.13 8.73
C PRO A 7 3.45 -15.09 7.29
N LEU A 8 2.64 -14.68 6.31
CA LEU A 8 3.02 -14.61 4.90
C LEU A 8 3.93 -13.42 4.59
N ALA A 9 3.80 -12.32 5.33
CA ALA A 9 4.51 -11.08 5.04
C ALA A 9 5.62 -10.73 6.04
N ARG A 10 5.69 -11.39 7.21
CA ARG A 10 6.65 -11.03 8.28
C ARG A 10 8.11 -11.06 7.84
N GLU A 11 8.47 -11.95 6.92
CA GLU A 11 9.85 -12.09 6.45
C GLU A 11 10.30 -10.88 5.62
N LEU A 12 9.36 -10.12 5.03
CA LEU A 12 9.66 -8.89 4.28
C LEU A 12 10.22 -7.77 5.16
N VAL A 13 10.02 -7.88 6.47
CA VAL A 13 10.48 -6.91 7.47
C VAL A 13 11.45 -7.55 8.46
N ALA A 14 11.95 -8.76 8.16
CA ALA A 14 13.00 -9.38 8.95
C ALA A 14 14.24 -8.48 8.98
N GLY A 15 14.82 -8.33 10.17
CA GLY A 15 15.96 -7.44 10.40
C GLY A 15 15.59 -6.00 10.72
N ALA A 16 14.32 -5.59 10.58
CA ALA A 16 13.85 -4.27 11.02
C ALA A 16 14.02 -4.07 12.54
N GLU A 17 14.07 -5.15 13.32
CA GLU A 17 14.38 -5.14 14.75
C GLU A 17 15.80 -4.67 15.07
N TYR A 18 16.73 -4.79 14.11
CA TYR A 18 18.11 -4.32 14.27
C TYR A 18 18.28 -2.85 13.93
N ALA A 19 17.30 -2.22 13.25
CA ALA A 19 17.36 -0.82 12.90
C ALA A 19 17.37 0.09 14.14
N ASP A 20 18.12 1.19 14.07
CA ASP A 20 18.11 2.22 15.11
C ASP A 20 16.81 3.03 15.11
N SER A 21 16.12 3.10 13.96
CA SER A 21 14.81 3.72 13.83
C SER A 21 14.06 3.23 12.59
N TRP A 22 12.73 3.38 12.59
CA TRP A 22 11.87 3.19 11.42
C TRP A 22 10.58 4.00 11.56
N ALA A 23 9.92 4.24 10.42
CA ALA A 23 8.65 4.95 10.37
C ALA A 23 7.65 4.20 9.47
N THR A 24 6.36 4.43 9.70
CA THR A 24 5.28 3.87 8.89
C THR A 24 4.07 4.81 8.89
N ASP A 25 3.17 4.63 7.93
CA ASP A 25 1.91 5.35 7.87
C ASP A 25 0.72 4.42 8.20
N ALA A 26 0.01 4.71 9.28
CA ALA A 26 -1.18 4.00 9.71
C ALA A 26 -2.40 4.30 8.82
N ARG A 27 -2.45 5.43 8.13
CA ARG A 27 -3.56 5.73 7.18
C ARG A 27 -3.51 4.76 6.02
N LEU A 28 -2.29 4.52 5.54
CA LEU A 28 -2.06 3.55 4.48
C LEU A 28 -2.29 2.14 5.01
N GLY A 29 -1.75 1.77 6.17
CA GLY A 29 -1.78 0.38 6.67
C GLY A 29 -3.05 -0.09 7.40
N LEU A 30 -3.74 0.81 8.10
CA LEU A 30 -4.88 0.51 8.98
C LEU A 30 -6.17 1.26 8.59
N GLY A 31 -6.10 2.15 7.59
CA GLY A 31 -7.26 2.91 7.13
C GLY A 31 -7.74 4.01 8.08
N VAL A 32 -6.90 4.46 9.02
CA VAL A 32 -7.28 5.57 9.92
C VAL A 32 -7.45 6.89 9.15
N PRO A 33 -8.45 7.72 9.50
CA PRO A 33 -8.82 8.89 8.71
C PRO A 33 -7.88 10.09 8.88
N TYR A 34 -7.31 10.34 10.07
CA TYR A 34 -6.52 11.55 10.35
C TYR A 34 -5.20 11.30 11.09
N GLY A 35 -4.12 11.88 10.55
CA GLY A 35 -2.78 11.57 11.03
C GLY A 35 -2.48 10.07 10.95
N GLY A 36 -1.26 9.66 11.25
CA GLY A 36 -0.91 8.24 11.10
C GLY A 36 0.54 7.99 10.77
N GLY A 37 1.33 9.04 10.53
CA GLY A 37 2.78 8.92 10.60
C GLY A 37 3.20 8.47 12.01
N LEU A 38 3.78 7.29 12.10
CA LEU A 38 4.37 6.73 13.31
C LEU A 38 5.88 6.64 13.10
N ALA A 39 6.65 7.06 14.08
CA ALA A 39 8.10 6.92 14.11
C ALA A 39 8.53 6.22 15.39
N PHE A 40 9.44 5.27 15.24
CA PHE A 40 10.02 4.49 16.33
C PHE A 40 11.53 4.63 16.26
N ALA A 41 12.18 4.88 17.39
CA ALA A 41 13.63 4.98 17.49
C ALA A 41 14.11 4.30 18.77
N ARG A 42 15.29 3.68 18.72
CA ARG A 42 15.96 3.08 19.88
C ARG A 42 16.44 4.16 20.84
N ASP A 43 16.91 5.29 20.29
CA ASP A 43 17.24 6.48 21.06
C ASP A 43 15.98 7.29 21.36
N ALA A 44 15.59 7.32 22.63
CA ALA A 44 14.44 8.08 23.08
C ALA A 44 14.67 9.60 23.00
N ASP A 45 15.92 10.07 23.08
CA ASP A 45 16.23 11.50 23.00
C ASP A 45 16.03 12.05 21.58
N ALA A 46 16.28 11.22 20.56
CA ALA A 46 15.91 11.53 19.18
C ALA A 46 14.41 11.83 19.02
N LEU A 47 13.53 11.09 19.70
CA LEU A 47 12.08 11.35 19.68
C LEU A 47 11.69 12.60 20.48
N ARG A 48 12.36 12.85 21.62
CA ARG A 48 12.13 14.02 22.47
C ARG A 48 12.60 15.33 21.85
N ALA A 49 13.57 15.28 20.95
CA ALA A 49 14.05 16.45 20.21
C ALA A 49 12.95 17.10 19.35
N VAL A 50 11.89 16.36 18.98
CA VAL A 50 10.78 16.89 18.19
C VAL A 50 9.93 17.84 19.04
N ARG A 51 10.16 19.15 18.92
CA ARG A 51 9.42 20.18 19.66
C ARG A 51 8.15 20.61 18.93
N ALA A 52 7.02 20.64 19.64
CA ALA A 52 5.80 21.32 19.21
C ALA A 52 5.04 21.81 20.44
N LEU A 53 4.44 23.00 20.35
CA LEU A 53 3.62 23.57 21.43
C LEU A 53 2.28 22.84 21.60
N SER A 54 1.70 22.37 20.49
CA SER A 54 0.47 21.59 20.45
C SER A 54 0.50 20.65 19.24
N ARG A 55 -0.11 19.46 19.39
CA ARG A 55 -0.30 18.49 18.30
C ARG A 55 -1.70 17.88 18.42
N PRO A 56 -2.40 17.63 17.30
CA PRO A 56 -3.64 16.87 17.33
C PRO A 56 -3.38 15.46 17.88
N ALA A 57 -4.35 14.90 18.61
CA ALA A 57 -4.24 13.59 19.26
C ALA A 57 -4.42 12.41 18.28
N THR A 58 -3.71 12.43 17.14
CA THR A 58 -3.85 11.46 16.04
C THR A 58 -3.49 10.03 16.45
N GLY A 59 -2.78 9.86 17.58
CA GLY A 59 -2.51 8.54 18.16
C GLY A 59 -3.78 7.81 18.63
N ILE A 60 -4.85 8.52 18.97
CA ILE A 60 -6.11 7.91 19.45
C ILE A 60 -6.72 7.02 18.38
N GLU A 61 -6.76 7.48 17.13
CA GLU A 61 -7.34 6.71 16.01
C GLU A 61 -6.53 5.44 15.73
N VAL A 62 -5.20 5.54 15.78
CA VAL A 62 -4.31 4.38 15.60
C VAL A 62 -4.54 3.36 16.71
N VAL A 63 -4.62 3.79 17.97
CA VAL A 63 -4.90 2.89 19.10
C VAL A 63 -6.27 2.25 18.97
N ALA A 64 -7.31 3.02 18.63
CA ALA A 64 -8.65 2.52 18.42
C ALA A 64 -8.70 1.45 17.31
N ALA A 65 -8.04 1.71 16.18
CA ALA A 65 -7.95 0.75 15.08
C ALA A 65 -7.24 -0.54 15.49
N LEU A 66 -6.11 -0.44 16.21
CA LEU A 66 -5.37 -1.62 16.69
C LEU A 66 -6.17 -2.44 17.71
N LEU A 67 -6.90 -1.78 18.62
CA LEU A 67 -7.77 -2.47 19.59
C LEU A 67 -8.94 -3.16 18.91
N ALA A 68 -9.55 -2.54 17.89
CA ALA A 68 -10.67 -3.11 17.17
C ALA A 68 -10.27 -4.29 16.27
N LEU A 69 -9.13 -4.18 15.58
CA LEU A 69 -8.64 -5.21 14.66
C LEU A 69 -7.96 -6.36 15.40
N GLY A 70 -7.27 -6.07 16.51
CA GLY A 70 -6.33 -7.01 17.11
C GLY A 70 -5.20 -7.41 16.15
N ARG A 71 -4.41 -8.41 16.55
CA ARG A 71 -3.32 -8.91 15.70
C ARG A 71 -3.86 -9.60 14.44
N ASP A 72 -4.88 -10.42 14.61
CA ASP A 72 -5.42 -11.26 13.52
C ASP A 72 -6.13 -10.39 12.47
N GLY A 73 -6.87 -9.36 12.87
CA GLY A 73 -7.47 -8.43 11.91
C GLY A 73 -6.41 -7.64 11.12
N VAL A 74 -5.30 -7.23 11.75
CA VAL A 74 -4.19 -6.60 11.02
C VAL A 74 -3.54 -7.59 10.03
N ALA A 75 -3.38 -8.87 10.43
CA ALA A 75 -2.88 -9.90 9.53
C ALA A 75 -3.81 -10.11 8.33
N GLU A 76 -5.12 -10.23 8.57
CA GLU A 76 -6.13 -10.38 7.52
C GLU A 76 -6.11 -9.20 6.54
N LEU A 77 -5.98 -7.96 7.03
CA LEU A 77 -5.87 -6.77 6.18
C LEU A 77 -4.66 -6.84 5.24
N VAL A 78 -3.48 -7.21 5.76
CA VAL A 78 -2.26 -7.39 4.97
C VAL A 78 -2.44 -8.50 3.92
N GLU A 79 -2.96 -9.66 4.34
CA GLU A 79 -3.09 -10.82 3.47
C GLU A 79 -4.15 -10.63 2.38
N ARG A 80 -5.30 -10.02 2.72
CA ARG A 80 -6.37 -9.73 1.76
C ARG A 80 -5.90 -8.74 0.69
N SER A 81 -5.28 -7.63 1.09
CA SER A 81 -4.79 -6.62 0.15
C SER A 81 -3.68 -7.18 -0.76
N HIS A 82 -2.80 -8.02 -0.22
CA HIS A 82 -1.81 -8.75 -0.99
C HIS A 82 -2.45 -9.74 -1.98
N GLY A 83 -3.44 -10.52 -1.55
CA GLY A 83 -4.19 -11.46 -2.40
C GLY A 83 -4.86 -10.76 -3.59
N LEU A 84 -5.51 -9.62 -3.34
CA LEU A 84 -6.10 -8.77 -4.36
C LEU A 84 -5.05 -8.21 -5.33
N ALA A 85 -3.90 -7.76 -4.83
CA ALA A 85 -2.80 -7.28 -5.68
C ALA A 85 -2.24 -8.40 -6.57
N ARG A 86 -2.07 -9.61 -6.05
CA ARG A 86 -1.64 -10.78 -6.83
C ARG A 86 -2.67 -11.17 -7.90
N ARG A 87 -3.96 -11.13 -7.57
CA ARG A 87 -5.04 -11.34 -8.54
C ARG A 87 -4.97 -10.30 -9.65
N PHE A 88 -4.88 -9.03 -9.30
CA PHE A 88 -4.78 -7.92 -10.23
C PHE A 88 -3.60 -8.08 -11.20
N ALA A 89 -2.41 -8.38 -10.67
CA ALA A 89 -1.21 -8.64 -11.46
C ALA A 89 -1.34 -9.84 -12.41
N ARG A 90 -1.91 -10.96 -11.93
CA ARG A 90 -2.14 -12.16 -12.73
C ARG A 90 -3.10 -11.88 -13.89
N GLU A 91 -4.20 -11.17 -13.63
CA GLU A 91 -5.21 -10.88 -14.66
C GLU A 91 -4.74 -9.86 -15.69
N LEU A 92 -3.88 -8.91 -15.32
CA LEU A 92 -3.24 -8.00 -16.27
C LEU A 92 -2.19 -8.71 -17.12
N SER A 93 -1.36 -9.55 -16.50
CA SER A 93 -0.36 -10.37 -17.21
C SER A 93 -1.04 -11.28 -18.24
N ALA A 94 -2.13 -11.94 -17.85
CA ALA A 94 -2.92 -12.79 -18.75
C ALA A 94 -3.57 -12.00 -19.91
N ALA A 95 -3.82 -10.70 -19.71
CA ALA A 95 -4.34 -9.81 -20.74
C ALA A 95 -3.23 -9.13 -21.57
N GLY A 96 -1.96 -9.52 -21.40
CA GLY A 96 -0.84 -9.01 -22.18
C GLY A 96 -0.16 -7.76 -21.63
N TYR A 97 -0.58 -7.26 -20.47
CA TYR A 97 0.08 -6.13 -19.81
C TYR A 97 1.23 -6.63 -18.92
N PRO A 98 2.48 -6.22 -19.19
CA PRO A 98 3.62 -6.72 -18.43
C PRO A 98 3.60 -6.20 -16.99
N VAL A 99 3.63 -7.08 -16.00
CA VAL A 99 3.88 -6.71 -14.60
C VAL A 99 5.39 -6.60 -14.37
N LEU A 100 5.83 -5.46 -13.85
CA LEU A 100 7.25 -5.06 -13.83
C LEU A 100 7.96 -5.32 -12.51
N ASN A 101 7.23 -5.70 -11.45
CA ASN A 101 7.76 -6.02 -10.14
C ASN A 101 7.27 -7.38 -9.66
N GLU A 102 8.02 -7.95 -8.71
CA GLU A 102 7.46 -8.99 -7.87
C GLU A 102 6.43 -8.38 -6.93
N VAL A 103 5.22 -8.95 -6.94
CA VAL A 103 4.12 -8.51 -6.07
C VAL A 103 4.24 -9.24 -4.75
N VAL A 104 4.99 -8.65 -3.81
CA VAL A 104 5.23 -9.20 -2.45
C VAL A 104 4.28 -8.63 -1.39
N LEU A 105 3.63 -7.49 -1.67
CA LEU A 105 2.61 -6.86 -0.83
C LEU A 105 1.45 -6.36 -1.72
N ASN A 106 0.89 -5.20 -1.42
CA ASN A 106 -0.29 -4.63 -2.04
C ASN A 106 0.02 -3.67 -3.21
N GLN A 107 1.22 -3.73 -3.79
CA GLN A 107 1.65 -2.84 -4.87
C GLN A 107 1.99 -3.59 -6.16
N VAL A 108 1.49 -3.06 -7.28
CA VAL A 108 1.69 -3.60 -8.63
C VAL A 108 2.17 -2.49 -9.55
N LEU A 109 3.25 -2.75 -10.28
CA LEU A 109 3.78 -1.93 -11.37
C LEU A 109 3.42 -2.60 -12.69
N VAL A 110 2.69 -1.90 -13.54
CA VAL A 110 2.21 -2.41 -14.83
C VAL A 110 2.84 -1.58 -15.95
N GLY A 111 3.52 -2.20 -16.90
CA GLY A 111 4.07 -1.49 -18.05
C GLY A 111 2.95 -0.96 -18.94
N ALA A 112 2.95 0.34 -19.16
CA ALA A 112 1.95 1.05 -19.97
C ALA A 112 2.60 2.30 -20.55
N ASP A 113 2.34 2.60 -21.82
CA ASP A 113 2.81 3.85 -22.41
C ASP A 113 2.15 5.07 -21.75
N LYS A 114 2.73 6.26 -21.97
CA LYS A 114 2.25 7.51 -21.36
C LYS A 114 0.79 7.81 -21.71
N GLY A 115 0.36 7.55 -22.94
CA GLY A 115 -1.02 7.80 -23.37
C GLY A 115 -2.01 6.89 -22.64
N THR A 116 -1.67 5.61 -22.46
CA THR A 116 -2.47 4.66 -21.67
C THR A 116 -2.55 5.10 -20.20
N VAL A 117 -1.43 5.51 -19.59
CA VAL A 117 -1.40 6.04 -18.21
C VAL A 117 -2.31 7.26 -18.06
N ASP A 118 -2.24 8.22 -18.99
CA ASP A 118 -3.04 9.44 -18.94
C ASP A 118 -4.54 9.14 -19.10
N ARG A 119 -4.91 8.22 -20.00
CA ARG A 119 -6.32 7.79 -20.17
C ARG A 119 -6.87 7.10 -18.92
N VAL A 120 -6.10 6.20 -18.29
CA VAL A 120 -6.49 5.55 -17.03
C VAL A 120 -6.71 6.58 -15.92
N ARG A 121 -5.81 7.57 -15.81
CA ARG A 121 -5.95 8.65 -14.81
C ARG A 121 -7.19 9.50 -15.04
N SER A 122 -7.46 9.89 -16.29
CA SER A 122 -8.65 10.67 -16.65
C SER A 122 -9.96 9.93 -16.38
N ALA A 123 -9.95 8.59 -16.42
CA ALA A 123 -11.15 7.79 -16.17
C ALA A 123 -11.55 7.78 -14.67
N GLY A 124 -10.63 8.04 -13.74
CA GLY A 124 -10.93 8.25 -12.31
C GLY A 124 -11.35 7.00 -11.51
N PHE A 125 -11.45 5.83 -12.14
CA PHE A 125 -11.87 4.58 -11.48
C PHE A 125 -10.80 3.94 -10.59
N CYS A 126 -9.53 4.25 -10.85
CA CYS A 126 -8.40 3.80 -10.06
C CYS A 126 -7.58 4.99 -9.60
N ARG A 127 -7.22 5.03 -8.31
CA ARG A 127 -6.08 5.84 -7.85
C ARG A 127 -4.79 5.14 -8.26
N CYS A 128 -4.49 5.28 -9.54
CA CYS A 128 -3.30 4.78 -10.18
C CYS A 128 -2.42 5.98 -10.55
N GLU A 129 -1.12 5.90 -10.29
CA GLU A 129 -0.16 6.96 -10.61
C GLU A 129 0.73 6.55 -11.78
N GLY A 130 1.08 7.50 -12.65
CA GLY A 130 2.10 7.28 -13.67
C GLY A 130 3.49 7.33 -13.05
N THR A 131 4.36 6.39 -13.41
CA THR A 131 5.75 6.33 -12.95
C THR A 131 6.69 5.84 -14.06
N VAL A 132 7.99 5.85 -13.78
CA VAL A 132 9.01 5.28 -14.66
C VAL A 132 9.80 4.25 -13.86
N TRP A 133 9.79 3.00 -14.32
CA TRP A 133 10.49 1.87 -13.70
C TRP A 133 11.61 1.38 -14.60
N HIS A 134 12.86 1.46 -14.14
CA HIS A 134 14.06 1.14 -14.94
C HIS A 134 14.04 1.74 -16.37
N GLY A 135 13.65 3.03 -16.47
CA GLY A 135 13.56 3.75 -17.75
C GLY A 135 12.32 3.43 -18.60
N ARG A 136 11.39 2.60 -18.10
CA ARG A 136 10.16 2.23 -18.81
C ARG A 136 8.94 2.89 -18.16
N PRO A 137 8.05 3.54 -18.94
CA PRO A 137 6.78 4.04 -18.43
C PRO A 137 5.95 2.91 -17.79
N ALA A 138 5.36 3.20 -16.64
CA ALA A 138 4.58 2.25 -15.87
C ALA A 138 3.42 2.92 -15.14
N LEU A 139 2.38 2.15 -14.88
CA LEU A 139 1.30 2.47 -13.97
C LEU A 139 1.61 1.86 -12.60
N HIS A 140 1.64 2.69 -11.56
CA HIS A 140 1.77 2.27 -10.17
C HIS A 140 0.39 2.18 -9.55
N VAL A 141 0.05 0.96 -9.11
CA VAL A 141 -1.23 0.64 -8.49
C VAL A 141 -0.98 0.17 -7.07
N THR A 142 -1.65 0.80 -6.11
CA THR A 142 -1.67 0.34 -4.71
C THR A 142 -3.08 -0.13 -4.38
N ILE A 143 -3.22 -1.39 -4.00
CA ILE A 143 -4.47 -1.94 -3.50
C ILE A 143 -4.66 -1.47 -2.04
N GLY A 144 -5.69 -0.66 -1.82
CA GLY A 144 -6.03 -0.20 -0.48
C GLY A 144 -6.55 -1.33 0.41
N TYR A 145 -6.39 -1.21 1.72
CA TYR A 145 -6.81 -2.23 2.67
C TYR A 145 -8.33 -2.39 2.79
N GLY A 146 -9.09 -1.38 2.37
CA GLY A 146 -10.55 -1.45 2.22
C GLY A 146 -11.03 -1.91 0.83
N ALA A 147 -10.13 -2.24 -0.10
CA ALA A 147 -10.52 -2.67 -1.44
C ALA A 147 -11.17 -4.06 -1.42
N THR A 148 -12.06 -4.28 -2.38
CA THR A 148 -12.80 -5.51 -2.59
C THR A 148 -12.44 -6.16 -3.94
N ASP A 149 -12.91 -7.38 -4.16
CA ASP A 149 -12.79 -8.06 -5.46
C ASP A 149 -13.52 -7.32 -6.58
N ASP A 150 -14.62 -6.62 -6.27
CA ASP A 150 -15.37 -5.81 -7.23
C ASP A 150 -14.58 -4.57 -7.63
N ASP A 151 -13.90 -3.92 -6.69
CA ASP A 151 -13.00 -2.79 -6.98
C ASP A 151 -11.85 -3.21 -7.92
N VAL A 152 -11.26 -4.38 -7.66
CA VAL A 152 -10.22 -4.96 -8.53
C VAL A 152 -10.78 -5.23 -9.93
N THR A 153 -11.97 -5.82 -10.02
CA THR A 153 -12.62 -6.11 -11.30
C THR A 153 -12.92 -4.85 -12.10
N ALA A 154 -13.47 -3.83 -11.44
CA ALA A 154 -13.74 -2.52 -12.04
C ALA A 154 -12.46 -1.83 -12.53
N CYS A 155 -11.39 -1.87 -11.73
CA CYS A 155 -10.10 -1.30 -12.09
C CYS A 155 -9.47 -2.02 -13.31
N LEU A 156 -9.54 -3.35 -13.36
CA LEU A 156 -9.05 -4.14 -14.50
C LEU A 156 -9.80 -3.80 -15.78
N ALA A 157 -11.13 -3.69 -15.71
CA ALA A 157 -11.97 -3.30 -16.84
C ALA A 157 -11.62 -1.90 -17.35
N ALA A 158 -11.43 -0.93 -16.45
CA ALA A 158 -11.06 0.43 -16.81
C ALA A 158 -9.68 0.51 -17.50
N ILE A 159 -8.68 -0.22 -17.00
CA ILE A 159 -7.35 -0.27 -17.62
C ILE A 159 -7.41 -0.89 -19.01
N ARG A 160 -8.15 -1.99 -19.18
CA ARG A 160 -8.32 -2.64 -20.49
C ARG A 160 -9.04 -1.73 -21.49
N ALA A 161 -10.06 -1.02 -21.05
CA ALA A 161 -10.80 -0.07 -21.89
C ALA A 161 -9.95 1.15 -22.29
N ALA A 162 -9.04 1.60 -21.43
CA ALA A 162 -8.15 2.72 -21.71
C ALA A 162 -6.94 2.34 -22.58
N ALA A 163 -6.62 1.06 -22.73
CA ALA A 163 -5.49 0.59 -23.52
C ALA A 163 -5.87 0.15 -24.95
N GLY A 164 -7.16 -0.12 -25.19
CA GLY A 164 -7.73 -0.24 -26.54
C GLY A 164 -7.95 1.13 -27.18
#